data_AF-A0A6Y5EU54-F1
#
_entry.id   AF-A0A6Y5EU54-F1
#
_cell.length_a   1.000
_cell.length_b   1.000
_cell.length_c   1.000
_cell.angle_alpha   90.00
_cell.angle_beta   90.00
_cell.angle_gamma   90.00
#
_symmetry.space_group_name_H-M   'P 1'
#
loop_
_entity.id
_entity.type
_entity.pdbx_description
1 polymer ?
#
loop_
_entity_poly.entity_id
_entity_poly.type
_entity_poly.pdbx_seq_one_letter_code
_entity_poly.pdbx_strand_id
1 'polypeptide(L)'
;LENIAKIEAQPANVRDEYLLGEIKKSLNEVLKNNPEESLVSSHDKRLGHVRFDFYRNLFLLKGSNAFLEAGKHGCHHLQPGGGCIYLDADMLLTGKLGTLYLPDGIAVHVSRKGNSMSLENGIIAVNRSEHPALKKGLEIMHSKPYGDPYIDGVCGGLRHYFNC
;
A
#
# COMPACT_ATOMS: atom_id res chain seq x y z
N LEU A 1 19.85 3.16 3.99
CA LEU A 1 21.19 3.10 3.36
C LEU A 1 21.10 3.20 1.83
N GLU A 2 20.28 2.40 1.16
CA GLU A 2 20.14 2.40 -0.31
C GLU A 2 19.86 3.80 -0.92
N ASN A 3 18.93 4.58 -0.35
CA ASN A 3 18.65 5.94 -0.82
C ASN A 3 19.85 6.88 -0.69
N ILE A 4 20.66 6.76 0.37
CA ILE A 4 21.88 7.57 0.55
C ILE A 4 22.85 7.25 -0.60
N ALA A 5 23.12 5.97 -0.84
CA ALA A 5 24.00 5.53 -1.92
C ALA A 5 23.48 5.99 -3.30
N LYS A 6 22.18 5.87 -3.55
CA LYS A 6 21.55 6.31 -4.81
C LYS A 6 21.67 7.82 -5.03
N ILE A 7 21.47 8.64 -4.00
CA ILE A 7 21.60 10.10 -4.11
C ILE A 7 23.07 10.49 -4.25
N GLU A 8 23.98 9.90 -3.47
CA GLU A 8 25.42 10.16 -3.56
C GLU A 8 26.05 9.71 -4.88
N ALA A 9 25.44 8.77 -5.60
CA ALA A 9 25.86 8.38 -6.95
C ALA A 9 25.51 9.43 -8.03
N GLN A 10 24.62 10.37 -7.75
CA GLN A 10 24.23 11.41 -8.71
C GLN A 10 25.26 12.56 -8.76
N PRO A 11 25.34 13.33 -9.85
CA PRO A 11 26.12 14.57 -9.89
C PRO A 11 25.66 15.58 -8.83
N ALA A 12 26.60 16.27 -8.17
CA ALA A 12 26.29 17.16 -7.04
C ALA A 12 25.28 18.27 -7.37
N ASN A 13 25.21 18.72 -8.62
CA ASN A 13 24.29 19.76 -9.07
C ASN A 13 22.83 19.29 -9.24
N VAL A 14 22.54 17.99 -9.15
CA VAL A 14 21.18 17.43 -9.24
C VAL A 14 20.76 16.68 -7.98
N ARG A 15 21.63 16.58 -6.98
CA ARG A 15 21.32 15.92 -5.71
C ARG A 15 20.31 16.73 -4.92
N ASP A 16 19.32 16.03 -4.38
CA ASP A 16 18.48 16.58 -3.32
C ASP A 16 19.24 16.47 -1.98
N GLU A 17 20.08 17.46 -1.70
CA GLU A 17 20.90 17.52 -0.48
C GLU A 17 20.04 17.67 0.79
N TYR A 18 18.88 18.30 0.68
CA TYR A 18 17.93 18.41 1.78
C TYR A 18 17.39 17.04 2.16
N LEU A 19 16.88 16.28 1.19
CA LEU A 19 16.40 14.92 1.39
C LEU A 19 17.53 14.01 1.90
N LEU A 20 18.74 14.12 1.37
CA LEU A 20 19.89 13.36 1.84
C LEU A 20 20.18 13.60 3.33
N GLY A 21 20.12 14.86 3.77
CA GLY A 21 20.28 15.26 5.17
C GLY A 21 19.22 14.65 6.08
N GLU A 22 17.94 14.74 5.70
CA GLU A 22 16.84 14.17 6.50
C GLU A 22 16.91 12.64 6.57
N ILE A 23 17.31 11.95 5.49
CA ILE A 23 17.51 10.49 5.50
C ILE A 23 18.64 10.11 6.45
N LYS A 24 19.78 10.81 6.41
CA LYS A 24 20.92 10.56 7.31
C LYS A 24 20.52 10.78 8.77
N LYS A 25 19.78 11.85 9.06
CA LYS A 25 19.23 12.13 10.39
C LYS A 25 18.27 11.03 10.85
N SER A 26 17.35 10.61 9.99
CA SER A 26 16.38 9.54 10.30
C SER A 26 17.07 8.21 10.58
N LEU A 27 18.08 7.85 9.78
CA LEU A 27 18.89 6.65 10.02
C LEU A 27 19.62 6.71 11.36
N ASN A 28 20.19 7.86 11.71
CA ASN A 28 20.86 8.04 13.01
C ASN A 28 19.88 7.83 14.18
N GLU A 29 18.66 8.34 14.09
CA GLU A 29 17.64 8.13 15.12
C GLU A 29 17.16 6.68 15.20
N VAL A 30 17.04 5.97 14.07
CA VAL A 30 16.77 4.52 14.06
C VAL A 30 17.90 3.77 14.78
N LEU A 31 19.16 4.05 14.45
CA LEU A 31 20.32 3.39 15.05
C LEU A 31 20.45 3.65 16.56
N LYS A 32 20.03 4.81 17.06
CA LYS A 32 20.04 5.11 18.51
C LYS A 32 18.92 4.41 19.27
N ASN A 33 17.73 4.32 18.69
CA ASN A 33 16.52 3.91 19.40
C ASN A 33 16.16 2.44 19.18
N ASN A 34 16.24 1.96 17.93
CA ASN A 34 15.92 0.59 17.55
C ASN A 34 16.54 0.25 16.18
N PRO A 35 17.76 -0.29 16.13
CA PRO A 35 18.43 -0.64 14.86
C PRO A 35 17.66 -1.63 13.98
N GLU A 36 16.81 -2.47 14.57
CA GLU A 36 15.99 -3.47 13.88
C GLU A 36 14.61 -2.91 13.45
N GLU A 37 14.42 -1.59 13.46
CA GLU A 37 13.19 -0.97 12.97
C GLU A 37 12.93 -1.34 11.51
N SER A 38 11.72 -1.82 11.22
CA SER A 38 11.25 -2.20 9.89
C SER A 38 10.07 -1.33 9.47
N LEU A 39 9.67 -1.43 8.19
CA LEU A 39 8.43 -0.79 7.72
C LEU A 39 7.22 -1.23 8.56
N VAL A 40 7.10 -2.53 8.85
CA VAL A 40 5.99 -3.07 9.64
C VAL A 40 6.01 -2.52 11.06
N SER A 41 7.13 -2.64 11.78
CA SER A 41 7.21 -2.19 13.17
C SER A 41 7.03 -0.67 13.31
N SER A 42 7.55 0.11 12.35
CA SER A 42 7.41 1.56 12.33
C SER A 42 5.95 1.98 12.13
N HIS A 43 5.24 1.34 11.20
CA HIS A 43 3.81 1.60 10.98
C HIS A 43 2.94 1.08 12.13
N ASP A 44 3.37 0.00 12.80
CA ASP A 44 2.65 -0.57 13.94
C ASP A 44 2.60 0.38 15.15
N LYS A 45 3.64 1.20 15.32
CA LYS A 45 3.72 2.24 16.37
C LYS A 45 2.84 3.47 16.09
N ARG A 46 2.23 3.59 14.91
CA ARG A 46 1.39 4.74 14.54
C ARG A 46 -0.01 4.60 15.14
N LEU A 47 -0.60 5.72 15.56
CA LEU A 47 -1.90 5.74 16.25
C LEU A 47 -3.06 6.26 15.36
N GLY A 48 -2.82 6.44 14.07
CA GLY A 48 -3.78 7.05 13.14
C GLY A 48 -3.99 6.25 11.86
N HIS A 49 -4.54 6.92 10.84
CA HIS A 49 -4.95 6.31 9.58
C HIS A 49 -3.85 5.53 8.87
N VAL A 50 -2.63 6.06 8.90
CA VAL A 50 -1.43 5.43 8.33
C VAL A 50 -1.27 3.96 8.77
N ARG A 51 -1.62 3.60 10.02
CA ARG A 51 -1.51 2.21 10.48
C ARG A 51 -2.51 1.28 9.79
N PHE A 52 -3.78 1.66 9.74
CA PHE A 52 -4.79 0.82 9.11
C PHE A 52 -4.65 0.81 7.58
N ASP A 53 -4.18 1.89 6.96
CA ASP A 53 -3.90 1.93 5.53
C ASP A 53 -2.78 0.95 5.16
N PHE A 54 -1.72 0.92 5.97
CA PHE A 54 -0.62 -0.02 5.80
C PHE A 54 -1.08 -1.47 5.86
N TYR A 55 -1.80 -1.85 6.92
CA TYR A 55 -2.26 -3.23 7.07
C TYR A 55 -3.38 -3.60 6.09
N ARG A 56 -4.21 -2.65 5.63
CA ARG A 56 -5.19 -2.86 4.55
C ARG A 56 -4.49 -3.33 3.28
N ASN A 57 -3.40 -2.67 2.88
CA ASN A 57 -2.64 -3.04 1.70
C ASN A 57 -2.00 -4.43 1.85
N LEU A 58 -1.38 -4.73 3.00
CA LEU A 58 -0.76 -6.03 3.24
C LEU A 58 -1.79 -7.18 3.28
N PHE A 59 -2.97 -6.93 3.85
CA PHE A 59 -4.06 -7.91 3.85
C PHE A 59 -4.56 -8.18 2.42
N LEU A 60 -4.71 -7.13 1.60
CA LEU A 60 -5.12 -7.27 0.20
C LEU A 60 -4.07 -7.95 -0.68
N LEU A 61 -2.79 -7.83 -0.34
CA LEU A 61 -1.73 -8.65 -0.93
C LEU A 61 -1.90 -10.14 -0.58
N LYS A 62 -2.21 -10.48 0.68
CA LYS A 62 -2.56 -11.87 1.03
C LYS A 62 -3.84 -12.35 0.33
N GLY A 63 -4.81 -11.45 0.11
CA GLY A 63 -6.09 -11.78 -0.51
C GLY A 63 -6.86 -12.84 0.29
N SER A 64 -7.51 -13.76 -0.42
CA SER A 64 -8.24 -14.87 0.20
C SER A 64 -7.37 -15.77 1.10
N ASN A 65 -6.05 -15.82 0.88
CA ASN A 65 -5.15 -16.65 1.69
C ASN A 65 -5.10 -16.20 3.16
N ALA A 66 -5.35 -14.93 3.46
CA ALA A 66 -5.39 -14.43 4.83
C ALA A 66 -6.46 -15.12 5.68
N PHE A 67 -7.58 -15.52 5.07
CA PHE A 67 -8.65 -16.26 5.76
C PHE A 67 -8.20 -17.67 6.16
N LEU A 68 -7.46 -18.34 5.28
CA LEU A 68 -6.92 -19.67 5.54
C LEU A 68 -5.82 -19.62 6.61
N GLU A 69 -4.92 -18.64 6.50
CA GLU A 69 -3.83 -18.41 7.45
C GLU A 69 -4.34 -18.09 8.86
N ALA A 70 -5.45 -17.35 8.97
CA ALA A 70 -6.10 -17.04 10.24
C ALA A 70 -6.94 -18.21 10.81
N GLY A 71 -6.90 -19.39 10.19
CA GLY A 71 -7.61 -20.58 10.66
C GLY A 71 -9.14 -20.45 10.59
N LYS A 72 -9.67 -19.64 9.66
CA LYS A 72 -11.12 -19.45 9.53
C LYS A 72 -11.77 -20.70 8.94
N HIS A 73 -12.57 -21.38 9.75
CA HIS A 73 -13.43 -22.48 9.30
C HIS A 73 -14.58 -21.98 8.42
N GLY A 74 -15.14 -22.85 7.57
CA GLY A 74 -16.28 -22.53 6.70
C GLY A 74 -15.92 -21.82 5.39
N CYS A 75 -14.64 -21.53 5.14
CA CYS A 75 -14.14 -20.86 3.93
C CYS A 75 -13.90 -21.81 2.73
N HIS A 76 -14.67 -22.89 2.60
CA HIS A 76 -14.47 -23.95 1.58
C HIS A 76 -14.59 -23.45 0.12
N HIS A 77 -15.21 -22.30 -0.10
CA HIS A 77 -15.36 -21.68 -1.42
C HIS A 77 -14.21 -20.73 -1.78
N LEU A 78 -13.33 -20.39 -0.82
CA LEU A 78 -12.18 -19.55 -1.11
C LEU A 78 -11.10 -20.39 -1.80
N GLN A 79 -10.66 -19.93 -2.96
CA GLN A 79 -9.54 -20.55 -3.67
C GLN A 79 -8.22 -19.99 -3.13
N PRO A 80 -7.19 -20.84 -2.92
CA PRO A 80 -5.84 -20.36 -2.70
C PRO A 80 -5.40 -19.42 -3.83
N GLY A 81 -4.88 -18.25 -3.47
CA GLY A 81 -4.55 -17.19 -4.41
C GLY A 81 -5.72 -16.30 -4.84
N GLY A 82 -6.92 -16.54 -4.32
CA GLY A 82 -8.12 -15.76 -4.62
C GLY A 82 -8.03 -14.29 -4.18
N GLY A 83 -8.85 -13.46 -4.80
CA GLY A 83 -8.96 -12.02 -4.54
C GLY A 83 -9.62 -11.62 -3.23
N CYS A 84 -9.95 -10.34 -3.11
CA CYS A 84 -10.68 -9.75 -1.99
C CYS A 84 -11.30 -8.40 -2.42
N ILE A 85 -12.46 -8.07 -1.86
CA ILE A 85 -13.12 -6.76 -2.04
C ILE A 85 -13.14 -6.08 -0.67
N TYR A 86 -12.24 -5.12 -0.47
CA TYR A 86 -12.26 -4.23 0.70
C TYR A 86 -13.27 -3.10 0.48
N LEU A 87 -14.07 -2.81 1.49
CA LEU A 87 -15.03 -1.71 1.55
C LEU A 87 -14.89 -1.01 2.90
N ASP A 88 -14.82 0.31 2.91
CA ASP A 88 -15.02 1.09 4.13
C ASP A 88 -16.42 0.79 4.70
N ALA A 89 -16.55 0.89 6.02
CA ALA A 89 -17.76 0.47 6.73
C ALA A 89 -18.99 1.34 6.41
N ASP A 90 -18.79 2.54 5.85
CA ASP A 90 -19.84 3.46 5.42
C ASP A 90 -20.31 3.20 3.97
N MET A 91 -19.73 2.21 3.27
CA MET A 91 -20.19 1.78 1.95
C MET A 91 -21.47 0.93 2.07
N LEU A 92 -22.63 1.61 2.06
CA LEU A 92 -23.94 0.99 2.23
C LEU A 92 -24.32 0.07 1.06
N LEU A 93 -24.37 -1.24 1.31
CA LEU A 93 -24.92 -2.21 0.36
C LEU A 93 -26.46 -2.15 0.37
N THR A 94 -27.05 -1.81 -0.78
CA THR A 94 -28.51 -1.78 -0.99
C THR A 94 -29.03 -3.01 -1.76
N GLY A 95 -28.14 -3.95 -2.09
CA GLY A 95 -28.46 -5.16 -2.84
C GLY A 95 -27.24 -6.08 -3.00
N LYS A 96 -27.41 -7.16 -3.77
CA LYS A 96 -26.30 -8.06 -4.15
C LYS A 96 -25.34 -7.33 -5.09
N LEU A 97 -24.03 -7.52 -4.90
CA LEU A 97 -23.00 -6.96 -5.80
C LEU A 97 -22.94 -7.67 -7.17
N GLY A 98 -23.30 -8.96 -7.22
CA GLY A 98 -23.19 -9.77 -8.43
C GLY A 98 -21.73 -10.11 -8.78
N THR A 99 -21.48 -10.38 -10.07
CA THR A 99 -20.13 -10.58 -10.61
C THR A 99 -19.57 -9.25 -11.11
N LEU A 100 -18.36 -8.90 -10.68
CA LEU A 100 -17.69 -7.67 -11.10
C LEU A 100 -16.67 -7.97 -12.21
N TYR A 101 -16.58 -7.06 -13.19
CA TYR A 101 -15.57 -7.10 -14.24
C TYR A 101 -14.75 -5.82 -14.14
N LEU A 102 -13.46 -5.97 -13.79
CA LEU A 102 -12.56 -4.87 -13.49
C LEU A 102 -11.36 -4.89 -14.45
N PRO A 103 -10.81 -3.74 -14.84
CA PRO A 103 -9.62 -3.68 -15.69
C PRO A 103 -8.45 -4.38 -15.01
N ASP A 104 -7.94 -5.42 -15.67
CA ASP A 104 -6.91 -6.33 -15.15
C ASP A 104 -7.21 -6.94 -13.76
N GLY A 105 -8.48 -6.93 -13.35
CA GLY A 105 -8.88 -7.48 -12.06
C GLY A 105 -8.64 -6.56 -10.86
N ILE A 106 -8.41 -5.26 -11.05
CA ILE A 106 -8.34 -4.28 -9.95
C ILE A 106 -9.20 -3.04 -10.20
N ALA A 107 -9.83 -2.54 -9.14
CA ALA A 107 -10.44 -1.22 -9.13
C ALA A 107 -10.40 -0.62 -7.72
N VAL A 108 -10.37 0.71 -7.66
CA VAL A 108 -10.40 1.46 -6.40
C VAL A 108 -11.49 2.53 -6.41
N HIS A 109 -11.83 3.02 -5.23
CA HIS A 109 -12.73 4.16 -5.07
C HIS A 109 -12.13 5.40 -5.77
N VAL A 110 -13.00 6.21 -6.39
CA VAL A 110 -12.68 7.57 -6.82
C VAL A 110 -13.63 8.52 -6.11
N SER A 111 -13.12 9.24 -5.11
CA SER A 111 -13.90 10.28 -4.43
C SER A 111 -14.11 11.46 -5.37
N ARG A 112 -15.36 11.93 -5.44
CA ARG A 112 -15.77 13.10 -6.24
C ARG A 112 -16.43 14.10 -5.29
N LYS A 113 -15.65 15.01 -4.73
CA LYS A 113 -16.11 16.02 -3.76
C LYS A 113 -16.01 17.40 -4.39
N GLY A 114 -17.14 18.06 -4.60
CA GLY A 114 -17.18 19.34 -5.34
C GLY A 114 -16.72 19.14 -6.79
N ASN A 115 -15.76 19.96 -7.24
CA ASN A 115 -15.23 19.93 -8.61
C ASN A 115 -13.93 19.11 -8.75
N SER A 116 -13.50 18.41 -7.71
CA SER A 116 -12.27 17.60 -7.73
C SER A 116 -12.57 16.10 -7.69
N MET A 117 -11.60 15.33 -8.18
CA MET A 117 -11.61 13.87 -8.05
C MET A 117 -10.23 13.36 -7.62
N SER A 118 -10.24 12.32 -6.79
CA SER A 118 -9.03 11.68 -6.28
C SER A 118 -9.21 10.17 -6.23
N LEU A 119 -8.15 9.42 -6.53
CA LEU A 119 -8.07 8.00 -6.17
C LEU A 119 -8.21 7.89 -4.64
N GLU A 120 -8.97 6.92 -4.15
CA GLU A 120 -9.17 6.68 -2.73
C GLU A 120 -9.03 5.19 -2.41
N ASN A 121 -8.57 4.88 -1.21
CA ASN A 121 -8.39 3.50 -0.74
C ASN A 121 -9.61 2.95 0.01
N GLY A 122 -10.73 3.67 0.03
CA GLY A 122 -11.97 3.26 0.73
C GLY A 122 -12.75 2.13 0.06
N ILE A 123 -12.45 1.85 -1.21
CA ILE A 123 -12.79 0.59 -1.89
C ILE A 123 -11.53 0.13 -2.58
N ILE A 124 -11.15 -1.13 -2.37
CA ILE A 124 -10.10 -1.79 -3.16
C ILE A 124 -10.58 -3.21 -3.47
N ALA A 125 -10.87 -3.46 -4.74
CA ALA A 125 -11.24 -4.77 -5.23
C ALA A 125 -10.09 -5.34 -6.04
N VAL A 126 -9.63 -6.55 -5.70
CA VAL A 126 -8.64 -7.32 -6.46
C VAL A 126 -9.17 -8.72 -6.73
N ASN A 127 -8.93 -9.26 -7.92
CA ASN A 127 -9.37 -10.61 -8.30
C ASN A 127 -8.44 -11.74 -7.83
N ARG A 128 -7.22 -11.40 -7.38
CA ARG A 128 -6.18 -12.35 -6.95
C ARG A 128 -5.32 -11.78 -5.84
N SER A 129 -4.73 -12.66 -5.03
CA SER A 129 -3.65 -12.29 -4.11
C SER A 129 -2.42 -11.80 -4.89
N GLU A 130 -1.55 -11.03 -4.22
CA GLU A 130 -0.32 -10.46 -4.78
C GLU A 130 -0.58 -9.72 -6.11
N HIS A 131 -1.70 -8.98 -6.19
CA HIS A 131 -2.06 -8.25 -7.39
C HIS A 131 -0.92 -7.30 -7.82
N PRO A 132 -0.48 -7.31 -9.09
CA PRO A 132 0.71 -6.58 -9.53
C PRO A 132 0.73 -5.09 -9.19
N ALA A 133 -0.40 -4.39 -9.29
CA ALA A 133 -0.50 -2.97 -8.92
C ALA A 133 -0.22 -2.71 -7.43
N LEU A 134 -0.76 -3.54 -6.52
CA LEU A 134 -0.49 -3.41 -5.08
C LEU A 134 0.95 -3.85 -4.76
N LYS A 135 1.46 -4.85 -5.47
CA LYS A 135 2.86 -5.29 -5.35
C LYS A 135 3.82 -4.19 -5.77
N LYS A 136 3.49 -3.44 -6.83
CA LYS A 136 4.22 -2.25 -7.26
C LYS A 136 4.17 -1.14 -6.21
N GLY A 137 3.02 -0.94 -5.57
CA GLY A 137 2.90 -0.03 -4.42
C GLY A 137 3.84 -0.40 -3.27
N LEU A 138 3.89 -1.69 -2.90
CA LEU A 138 4.83 -2.20 -1.90
C LEU A 138 6.29 -1.99 -2.32
N GLU A 139 6.62 -2.23 -3.59
CA GLU A 139 7.97 -1.97 -4.13
C GLU A 139 8.36 -0.49 -4.01
N ILE A 140 7.43 0.44 -4.30
CA ILE A 140 7.65 1.87 -4.12
C ILE A 140 7.90 2.19 -2.64
N MET A 141 7.11 1.63 -1.72
CA MET A 141 7.29 1.83 -0.28
C MET A 141 8.61 1.24 0.24
N HIS A 142 9.10 0.15 -0.34
CA HIS A 142 10.42 -0.41 -0.02
C HIS A 142 11.55 0.48 -0.55
N SER A 143 11.34 1.16 -1.68
CA SER A 143 12.36 2.04 -2.26
C SER A 143 12.38 3.44 -1.68
N LYS A 144 11.24 4.02 -1.29
CA LYS A 144 11.16 5.39 -0.77
C LYS A 144 11.48 5.44 0.73
N PRO A 145 12.26 6.43 1.20
CA PRO A 145 12.64 6.53 2.61
C PRO A 145 11.45 6.81 3.54
N TYR A 146 10.42 7.48 3.03
CA TYR A 146 9.21 7.87 3.76
C TYR A 146 7.94 7.49 2.98
N GLY A 147 7.91 6.28 2.41
CA GLY A 147 6.79 5.81 1.60
C GLY A 147 5.48 5.78 2.40
N ASP A 148 4.42 6.35 1.85
CA ASP A 148 3.09 6.40 2.48
C ASP A 148 2.18 5.27 1.95
N PRO A 149 1.46 4.53 2.82
CA PRO A 149 0.60 3.43 2.39
C PRO A 149 -0.47 3.83 1.36
N TYR A 150 -1.02 5.04 1.43
CA TYR A 150 -2.06 5.49 0.52
C TYR A 150 -1.46 6.13 -0.73
N ILE A 151 -0.62 7.16 -0.58
CA ILE A 151 -0.07 7.95 -1.68
C ILE A 151 0.85 7.10 -2.56
N ASP A 152 1.66 6.23 -1.95
CA ASP A 152 2.62 5.39 -2.66
C ASP A 152 2.11 3.96 -2.82
N GLY A 153 1.64 3.36 -1.72
CA GLY A 153 1.22 1.96 -1.67
C GLY A 153 -0.04 1.65 -2.51
N VAL A 154 -0.93 2.64 -2.69
CA VAL A 154 -2.13 2.50 -3.55
C VAL A 154 -2.02 3.39 -4.78
N CYS A 155 -2.01 4.71 -4.60
CA CYS A 155 -2.08 5.66 -5.71
C CYS A 155 -0.81 5.61 -6.59
N GLY A 156 0.36 5.49 -5.98
CA GLY A 156 1.64 5.32 -6.69
C GLY A 156 1.73 3.99 -7.41
N GLY A 157 1.36 2.89 -6.73
CA GLY A 157 1.33 1.55 -7.31
C GLY A 157 0.41 1.44 -8.53
N LEU A 158 -0.82 1.96 -8.44
CA LEU A 158 -1.77 1.99 -9.55
C LEU A 158 -1.27 2.82 -10.73
N ARG A 159 -0.80 4.06 -10.46
CA ARG A 159 -0.29 4.95 -11.52
C ARG A 159 0.90 4.34 -12.25
N HIS A 160 1.84 3.76 -11.51
CA HIS A 160 2.99 3.10 -12.12
C HIS A 160 2.59 1.84 -12.90
N TYR A 161 1.62 1.05 -12.41
CA TYR A 161 1.18 -0.16 -13.10
C TYR A 161 0.42 0.15 -14.40
N PHE A 162 -0.44 1.17 -14.38
CA PHE A 162 -1.26 1.57 -15.52
C PHE A 162 -0.65 2.70 -16.38
N ASN A 163 0.57 3.13 -16.09
CA ASN A 163 1.28 4.22 -16.78
C ASN A 163 0.48 5.55 -16.82
N CYS A 164 -0.03 5.97 -15.66
CA CYS A 164 -0.80 7.21 -15.48
C CYS A 164 0.02 8.31 -14.78
#